data_AF-A0A9E1IXZ1-F1
#
_entry.id   AF-A0A9E1IXZ1-F1
#
_cell.length_a   1.000
_cell.length_b   1.000
_cell.length_c   1.000
_cell.angle_alpha   90.00
_cell.angle_beta   90.00
_cell.angle_gamma   90.00
#
_symmetry.space_group_name_H-M   'P 1'
#
loop_
_entity.id
_entity.type
_entity.pdbx_description
1 polymer ?
#
loop_
_entity_poly.entity_id
_entity_poly.type
_entity_poly.pdbx_seq_one_letter_code
_entity_poly.pdbx_strand_id
1 'polypeptide(L)'
;MNRNNSTLSLKEKFSLLLFLSIALFFQGCGVGQNPVEKIQNELQGEKEYAIILNDMREEGNFFPSYYHQYRVDVGEQQTMRPFIEVDESYYKKNGPYLGMALAAKTVDGAITNTPFPNGYQYVGNSQYGRWRENDSGGSMWEFYGKYMLMSQVMNWAGYGLSRNHYGNYSSSHSRGQPYYGPKREYGTSGTVTKKQKPDFFKRKMAKKSQSQTRFQKKVGQRMGRSKNTFRSRGFSFGK
;
A
#
# COMPACT_ATOMS: atom_id res chain seq x y z
N MET A 1 40.52 -10.01 52.00
CA MET A 1 40.71 -10.64 50.67
C MET A 1 40.54 -9.57 49.60
N ASN A 2 41.53 -9.47 48.72
CA ASN A 2 41.85 -8.34 47.83
C ASN A 2 40.73 -7.94 46.85
N ARG A 3 40.44 -6.64 46.79
CA ARG A 3 39.74 -6.00 45.66
C ARG A 3 40.80 -5.51 44.67
N ASN A 4 41.02 -6.27 43.61
CA ASN A 4 41.88 -5.85 42.51
C ASN A 4 41.10 -4.88 41.61
N ASN A 5 41.31 -3.58 41.80
CA ASN A 5 40.81 -2.55 40.90
C ASN A 5 41.80 -2.40 39.74
N SER A 6 41.55 -3.12 38.64
CA SER A 6 42.33 -2.98 37.41
C SER A 6 42.03 -1.63 36.76
N THR A 7 42.95 -0.68 36.86
CA THR A 7 42.88 0.61 36.18
C THR A 7 43.31 0.45 34.72
N LEU A 8 42.35 0.49 33.79
CA LEU A 8 42.63 0.43 32.35
C LEU A 8 43.57 1.57 31.90
N SER A 9 44.51 1.22 31.02
CA SER A 9 45.48 2.13 30.42
C SER A 9 44.81 3.12 29.45
N LEU A 10 45.38 4.33 29.29
CA LEU A 10 44.86 5.38 28.42
C LEU A 10 44.72 4.92 26.95
N LYS A 11 45.64 4.05 26.49
CA LYS A 11 45.58 3.44 25.14
C LYS A 11 44.41 2.47 24.99
N GLU A 12 44.10 1.71 26.04
CA GLU A 12 42.98 0.77 26.06
C GLU A 12 41.64 1.52 26.10
N LYS A 13 41.57 2.63 26.85
CA LYS A 13 40.41 3.53 26.86
C LYS A 13 40.18 4.19 25.50
N PHE A 14 41.25 4.60 24.81
CA PHE A 14 41.15 5.20 23.47
C PHE A 14 40.73 4.17 22.40
N SER A 15 41.22 2.93 22.51
CA SER A 15 40.83 1.80 21.65
C SER A 15 39.37 1.39 21.89
N LEU A 16 38.93 1.34 23.15
CA LEU A 16 37.53 1.09 23.52
C LEU A 16 36.59 2.19 23.03
N LEU A 17 36.98 3.47 23.12
CA LEU A 17 36.21 4.59 22.59
C LEU A 17 36.08 4.55 21.06
N LEU A 18 37.14 4.14 20.35
CA LEU A 18 37.10 3.98 18.90
C LEU A 18 36.20 2.81 18.48
N PHE A 19 36.22 1.69 19.21
CA PHE A 19 35.32 0.54 18.99
C PHE A 19 33.86 0.87 19.31
N LEU A 20 33.59 1.64 20.38
CA LEU A 20 32.24 2.08 20.75
C LEU A 20 31.66 3.06 19.73
N SER A 21 32.52 3.91 19.15
CA SER A 21 32.14 4.85 18.08
C SER A 21 31.79 4.13 16.78
N ILE A 22 32.56 3.09 16.40
CA ILE A 22 32.29 2.27 15.21
C ILE A 22 31.01 1.43 15.39
N ALA A 23 30.74 0.93 16.60
CA ALA A 23 29.51 0.20 16.91
C ALA A 23 28.24 1.06 16.81
N LEU A 24 28.35 2.38 17.05
CA LEU A 24 27.23 3.33 16.91
C LEU A 24 26.96 3.75 15.45
N PHE A 25 27.86 3.45 14.51
CA PHE A 25 27.64 3.69 13.07
C PHE A 25 26.95 2.52 12.34
N PHE A 26 26.68 1.40 13.01
CA PHE A 26 26.03 0.22 12.41
C PHE A 26 24.52 0.09 12.70
N GLN A 27 23.84 1.14 13.18
CA GLN A 27 22.37 1.19 13.20
C GLN A 27 21.78 1.81 11.92
N GLY A 28 22.47 1.65 10.80
CA GLY A 28 22.06 2.13 9.48
C GLY A 28 21.92 1.00 8.46
N CYS A 29 21.20 -0.08 8.78
CA CYS A 29 20.90 -1.14 7.81
C CYS A 29 19.47 -1.67 8.02
N GLY A 30 18.52 -1.05 7.35
CA GLY A 30 17.17 -1.57 7.16
C GLY A 30 16.54 -1.16 5.83
N VAL A 31 17.32 -0.56 4.93
CA VAL A 31 16.90 -0.23 3.57
C VAL A 31 17.32 -1.41 2.69
N GLY A 32 16.37 -2.28 2.33
CA GLY A 32 16.66 -3.35 1.37
C GLY A 32 15.79 -4.60 1.47
N GLN A 33 15.07 -4.83 2.58
CA GLN A 33 14.18 -6.00 2.65
C GLN A 33 12.78 -5.65 2.17
N ASN A 34 12.30 -6.38 1.16
CA ASN A 34 10.94 -6.31 0.66
C ASN A 34 9.97 -6.68 1.80
N PRO A 35 9.10 -5.76 2.26
CA PRO A 35 8.27 -6.05 3.43
C PRO A 35 7.29 -7.19 3.23
N VAL A 36 6.84 -7.41 1.98
CA VAL A 36 5.96 -8.53 1.66
C VAL A 36 6.71 -9.84 1.87
N GLU A 37 7.96 -9.94 1.42
CA GLU A 37 8.81 -11.12 1.62
C GLU A 37 9.09 -11.39 3.10
N LYS A 38 9.34 -10.34 3.88
CA LYS A 38 9.47 -10.46 5.34
C LYS A 38 8.21 -11.06 5.97
N ILE A 39 7.03 -10.56 5.60
CA ILE A 39 5.75 -11.09 6.10
C ILE A 39 5.53 -12.53 5.61
N GLN A 40 5.91 -12.88 4.36
CA GLN A 40 5.82 -14.26 3.87
C GLN A 40 6.68 -15.22 4.69
N ASN A 41 7.90 -14.81 5.05
CA ASN A 41 8.80 -15.62 5.88
C ASN A 41 8.24 -15.81 7.30
N GLU A 42 7.62 -14.78 7.88
CA GLU A 42 6.90 -14.89 9.17
C GLU A 42 5.74 -15.91 9.10
N LEU A 43 5.06 -15.99 7.95
CA LEU A 43 3.87 -16.82 7.74
C LEU A 43 4.18 -18.18 7.08
N GLN A 44 5.45 -18.59 6.98
CA GLN A 44 5.83 -19.81 6.26
C GLN A 44 5.11 -21.08 6.77
N GLY A 45 4.86 -21.13 8.08
CA GLY A 45 4.18 -22.24 8.77
C GLY A 45 2.66 -22.22 8.62
N GLU A 46 2.08 -21.11 8.14
CA GLU A 46 0.65 -21.01 7.91
C GLU A 46 0.25 -21.80 6.67
N LYS A 47 -0.89 -22.48 6.75
CA LYS A 47 -1.42 -23.28 5.64
C LYS A 47 -1.84 -22.40 4.48
N GLU A 48 -2.42 -21.25 4.77
CA GLU A 48 -2.86 -20.26 3.80
C GLU A 48 -2.74 -18.85 4.37
N TYR A 49 -2.48 -17.88 3.50
CA TYR A 49 -2.51 -16.47 3.88
C TYR A 49 -2.71 -15.57 2.66
N ALA A 50 -3.09 -14.31 2.90
CA ALA A 50 -3.00 -13.23 1.92
C ALA A 50 -2.43 -11.97 2.56
N ILE A 51 -1.54 -11.29 1.85
CA ILE A 51 -0.89 -10.04 2.25
C ILE A 51 -1.42 -8.94 1.32
N ILE A 52 -2.25 -8.06 1.86
CA ILE A 52 -2.97 -7.03 1.13
C ILE A 52 -2.33 -5.67 1.39
N LEU A 53 -2.10 -4.88 0.34
CA LEU A 53 -1.72 -3.47 0.47
C LEU A 53 -2.93 -2.67 0.96
N ASN A 54 -3.01 -2.47 2.28
CA ASN A 54 -4.18 -1.90 2.91
C ASN A 54 -4.27 -0.39 2.76
N ASP A 55 -3.15 0.30 2.98
CA ASP A 55 -3.03 1.75 2.91
C ASP A 55 -1.61 2.17 2.52
N MET A 56 -1.46 3.40 2.05
CA MET A 56 -0.21 4.03 1.69
C MET A 56 -0.23 5.51 2.06
N ARG A 57 0.91 6.05 2.48
CA ARG A 57 1.04 7.48 2.74
C ARG A 57 2.45 7.98 2.43
N GLU A 58 2.51 9.24 2.06
CA GLU A 58 3.76 9.98 1.83
C GLU A 58 3.76 11.16 2.81
N GLU A 59 4.76 11.24 3.65
CA GLU A 59 4.90 12.24 4.71
C GLU A 59 6.18 13.05 4.50
N GLY A 60 6.17 14.33 4.86
CA GLY A 60 7.29 15.24 4.61
C GLY A 60 7.07 16.17 3.41
N ASN A 61 7.68 17.35 3.48
CA ASN A 61 7.53 18.40 2.45
C ASN A 61 8.76 18.53 1.53
N PHE A 62 9.96 18.27 2.04
CA PHE A 62 11.23 18.46 1.32
C PHE A 62 11.95 17.13 1.06
N PHE A 63 11.92 16.24 2.04
CA PHE A 63 12.42 14.88 1.95
C PHE A 63 11.27 13.95 2.32
N PRO A 64 10.47 13.50 1.34
CA PRO A 64 9.32 12.65 1.62
C PRO A 64 9.77 11.26 2.08
N SER A 65 9.18 10.79 3.17
CA SER A 65 9.20 9.38 3.59
C SER A 65 7.94 8.69 3.07
N TYR A 66 8.09 7.45 2.65
CA TYR A 66 7.03 6.66 2.04
C TYR A 66 6.66 5.50 2.95
N TYR A 67 5.37 5.29 3.17
CA TYR A 67 4.90 4.27 4.09
C TYR A 67 3.84 3.39 3.44
N HIS A 68 3.92 2.11 3.74
CA HIS A 68 2.88 1.14 3.45
C HIS A 68 2.26 0.61 4.73
N GLN A 69 0.98 0.29 4.66
CA GLN A 69 0.28 -0.50 5.66
C GLN A 69 -0.24 -1.77 5.00
N TYR A 70 -0.06 -2.90 5.69
CA TYR A 70 -0.49 -4.21 5.20
C TYR A 70 -1.62 -4.76 6.06
N ARG A 71 -2.60 -5.41 5.42
CA ARG A 71 -3.51 -6.34 6.09
C ARG A 71 -3.04 -7.75 5.78
N VAL A 72 -2.96 -8.60 6.79
CA VAL A 72 -2.66 -10.02 6.65
C VAL A 72 -3.93 -10.79 6.99
N ASP A 73 -4.41 -11.59 6.03
CA ASP A 73 -5.54 -12.49 6.22
C ASP A 73 -4.98 -13.93 6.33
N VAL A 74 -5.21 -14.64 7.44
CA VAL A 74 -4.85 -16.05 7.66
C VAL A 74 -6.15 -16.82 7.89
N GLY A 75 -6.64 -17.49 6.85
CA GLY A 75 -8.00 -18.03 6.84
C GLY A 75 -9.03 -16.92 7.12
N GLU A 76 -9.74 -17.03 8.25
CA GLU A 76 -10.76 -16.06 8.68
C GLU A 76 -10.17 -14.90 9.52
N GLN A 77 -8.94 -15.05 10.03
CA GLN A 77 -8.32 -14.06 10.90
C GLN A 77 -7.71 -12.94 10.08
N GLN A 78 -8.07 -11.69 10.40
CA GLN A 78 -7.55 -10.49 9.72
C GLN A 78 -6.75 -9.66 10.70
N THR A 79 -5.48 -9.39 10.37
CA THR A 79 -4.58 -8.58 11.19
C THR A 79 -4.10 -7.37 10.41
N MET A 80 -4.33 -6.18 10.96
CA MET A 80 -3.72 -4.95 10.44
C MET A 80 -2.31 -4.79 11.00
N ARG A 81 -1.33 -4.68 10.11
CA ARG A 81 0.04 -4.34 10.49
C ARG A 81 0.18 -2.83 10.68
N PRO A 82 1.15 -2.38 11.50
CA PRO A 82 1.49 -0.97 11.59
C PRO A 82 2.00 -0.45 10.23
N PHE A 83 2.02 0.88 10.07
CA PHE A 83 2.73 1.49 8.95
C PHE A 83 4.22 1.21 9.08
N ILE A 84 4.83 0.87 7.96
CA ILE A 84 6.28 0.71 7.85
C ILE A 84 6.79 1.60 6.74
N GLU A 85 7.98 2.16 6.96
CA GLU A 85 8.66 2.94 5.95
C GLU A 85 9.19 2.01 4.84
N VAL A 86 9.10 2.46 3.60
CA VAL A 86 9.56 1.76 2.41
C VAL A 86 10.29 2.72 1.49
N ASP A 87 11.13 2.17 0.62
CA ASP A 87 11.79 2.98 -0.41
C ASP A 87 10.79 3.58 -1.40
N GLU A 88 11.12 4.77 -1.92
CA GLU A 88 10.31 5.45 -2.92
C GLU A 88 10.05 4.57 -4.16
N SER A 89 11.07 3.83 -4.60
CA SER A 89 10.96 2.92 -5.75
C SER A 89 9.93 1.81 -5.49
N TYR A 90 9.94 1.24 -4.29
CA TYR A 90 9.00 0.22 -3.86
C TYR A 90 7.58 0.78 -3.68
N TYR A 91 7.47 1.99 -3.14
CA TYR A 91 6.21 2.72 -3.03
C TYR A 91 5.58 2.98 -4.39
N LYS A 92 6.35 3.53 -5.34
CA LYS A 92 5.89 3.79 -6.71
C LYS A 92 5.50 2.51 -7.43
N LYS A 93 6.30 1.45 -7.30
CA LYS A 93 6.03 0.14 -7.90
C LYS A 93 4.68 -0.43 -7.43
N ASN A 94 4.38 -0.34 -6.14
CA ASN A 94 3.15 -0.89 -5.57
C ASN A 94 1.97 0.11 -5.53
N GLY A 95 2.24 1.38 -5.85
CA GLY A 95 1.27 2.46 -5.93
C GLY A 95 -0.01 2.15 -6.72
N PRO A 96 0.00 1.31 -7.78
CA PRO A 96 -1.22 0.89 -8.48
C PRO A 96 -2.11 -0.13 -7.74
N TYR A 97 -1.59 -0.82 -6.74
CA TYR A 97 -2.19 -2.04 -6.16
C TYR A 97 -2.90 -1.82 -4.82
N LEU A 98 -3.29 -0.59 -4.47
CA LEU A 98 -4.03 -0.34 -3.23
C LEU A 98 -5.28 -1.21 -3.16
N GLY A 99 -5.48 -1.88 -2.02
CA GLY A 99 -6.58 -2.80 -1.76
C GLY A 99 -6.45 -4.19 -2.39
N MET A 100 -5.36 -4.46 -3.11
CA MET A 100 -5.08 -5.75 -3.74
C MET A 100 -4.16 -6.62 -2.88
N ALA A 101 -4.29 -7.94 -3.02
CA ALA A 101 -3.31 -8.88 -2.49
C ALA A 101 -2.02 -8.73 -3.30
N LEU A 102 -0.89 -8.55 -2.62
CA LEU A 102 0.45 -8.53 -3.22
C LEU A 102 1.09 -9.92 -3.19
N ALA A 103 0.76 -10.71 -2.17
CA ALA A 103 1.12 -12.11 -2.10
C ALA A 103 0.01 -12.93 -1.44
N ALA A 104 -0.12 -14.19 -1.83
CA ALA A 104 -1.01 -15.14 -1.16
C ALA A 104 -0.47 -16.57 -1.27
N LYS A 105 -0.75 -17.38 -0.26
CA LYS A 105 -0.53 -18.81 -0.24
C LYS A 105 -1.87 -19.50 -0.11
N THR A 106 -2.16 -20.41 -1.02
CA THR A 106 -3.37 -21.25 -1.00
C THR A 106 -3.10 -22.54 -0.22
N VAL A 107 -4.17 -23.22 0.20
CA VAL A 107 -4.10 -24.44 1.03
C VAL A 107 -3.35 -25.63 0.43
N ASP A 108 -3.22 -25.67 -0.89
CA ASP A 108 -2.41 -26.60 -1.67
C ASP A 108 -0.92 -26.21 -1.70
N GLY A 109 -0.55 -25.09 -1.06
CA GLY A 109 0.82 -24.61 -0.92
C GLY A 109 1.30 -23.70 -2.05
N ALA A 110 0.47 -23.43 -3.07
CA ALA A 110 0.85 -22.56 -4.16
C ALA A 110 0.97 -21.10 -3.67
N ILE A 111 2.10 -20.46 -3.98
CA ILE A 111 2.37 -19.06 -3.61
C ILE A 111 2.27 -18.19 -4.85
N THR A 112 1.41 -17.18 -4.79
CA THR A 112 1.27 -16.14 -5.80
C THR A 112 1.85 -14.84 -5.30
N ASN A 113 2.75 -14.22 -6.07
CA ASN A 113 3.33 -12.89 -5.79
C ASN A 113 2.90 -11.83 -6.81
N THR A 114 2.04 -12.20 -7.76
CA THR A 114 1.46 -11.28 -8.75
C THR A 114 0.23 -10.62 -8.15
N PRO A 115 0.10 -9.28 -8.16
CA PRO A 115 -1.05 -8.64 -7.52
C PRO A 115 -2.42 -8.99 -8.11
N PHE A 116 -3.40 -9.27 -7.25
CA PHE A 116 -4.77 -9.57 -7.66
C PHE A 116 -5.80 -9.11 -6.62
N PRO A 117 -7.10 -9.03 -6.95
CA PRO A 117 -8.11 -8.56 -6.01
C PRO A 117 -8.28 -9.56 -4.86
N ASN A 118 -8.29 -9.07 -3.61
CA ASN A 118 -8.45 -9.98 -2.46
C ASN A 118 -9.73 -10.81 -2.59
N GLY A 119 -9.63 -12.09 -2.27
CA GLY A 119 -10.73 -13.03 -2.32
C GLY A 119 -10.65 -14.03 -3.47
N TYR A 120 -10.02 -13.66 -4.59
CA TYR A 120 -9.91 -14.54 -5.76
C TYR A 120 -9.10 -15.82 -5.48
N GLN A 121 -8.23 -15.82 -4.47
CA GLN A 121 -7.46 -16.99 -4.05
C GLN A 121 -8.33 -18.14 -3.50
N TYR A 122 -9.56 -17.84 -3.06
CA TYR A 122 -10.49 -18.85 -2.52
C TYR A 122 -11.50 -19.35 -3.56
N VAL A 123 -11.59 -18.69 -4.71
CA VAL A 123 -12.57 -19.00 -5.75
C VAL A 123 -12.13 -20.23 -6.53
N GLY A 124 -13.06 -21.14 -6.81
CA GLY A 124 -12.78 -22.38 -7.52
C GLY A 124 -12.30 -23.53 -6.64
N ASN A 125 -12.01 -23.28 -5.36
CA ASN A 125 -11.69 -24.32 -4.38
C ASN A 125 -12.95 -24.76 -3.62
N SER A 126 -13.32 -26.04 -3.77
CA SER A 126 -14.53 -26.63 -3.18
C SER A 126 -14.58 -26.61 -1.65
N GLN A 127 -13.46 -26.36 -0.96
CA GLN A 127 -13.44 -26.21 0.50
C GLN A 127 -14.10 -24.91 0.97
N TYR A 128 -14.11 -23.88 0.11
CA TYR A 128 -14.61 -22.54 0.46
C TYR A 128 -15.99 -22.24 -0.12
N GLY A 129 -16.42 -22.99 -1.13
CA GLY A 129 -17.67 -22.71 -1.82
C GLY A 129 -17.92 -23.61 -3.01
N ARG A 130 -18.90 -23.22 -3.83
CA ARG A 130 -19.28 -23.94 -5.05
C ARG A 130 -19.75 -22.97 -6.13
N TRP A 131 -19.68 -23.41 -7.38
CA TRP A 131 -20.34 -22.71 -8.48
C TRP A 131 -21.85 -23.00 -8.43
N ARG A 132 -22.66 -21.94 -8.35
CA ARG A 132 -24.12 -22.01 -8.45
C ARG A 132 -24.54 -21.45 -9.81
N GLU A 133 -25.42 -22.16 -10.49
CA GLU A 133 -26.05 -21.63 -11.70
C GLU A 133 -26.95 -20.45 -11.34
N ASN A 134 -27.03 -19.49 -12.25
CA ASN A 134 -27.98 -18.40 -12.19
C ASN A 134 -29.07 -18.62 -13.27
N ASP A 135 -30.24 -18.03 -13.06
CA ASP A 135 -31.40 -18.18 -13.94
C ASP A 135 -31.16 -17.61 -15.36
N SER A 136 -30.02 -16.95 -15.58
CA SER A 136 -29.59 -16.37 -16.87
C SER A 136 -28.54 -17.21 -17.60
N GLY A 137 -28.29 -18.46 -17.17
CA GLY A 137 -27.38 -19.40 -17.86
C GLY A 137 -25.88 -19.21 -17.56
N GLY A 138 -25.53 -18.42 -16.56
CA GLY A 138 -24.16 -18.27 -16.05
C GLY A 138 -23.94 -18.99 -14.71
N SER A 139 -22.69 -19.12 -14.28
CA SER A 139 -22.35 -19.61 -12.93
C SER A 139 -21.72 -18.52 -12.07
N MET A 140 -22.15 -18.45 -10.82
CA MET A 140 -21.68 -17.54 -9.79
C MET A 140 -21.02 -18.34 -8.66
N TRP A 141 -19.89 -17.87 -8.15
CA TRP A 141 -19.26 -18.50 -6.99
C TRP A 141 -20.03 -18.17 -5.70
N GLU A 142 -20.44 -19.19 -4.97
CA GLU A 142 -21.15 -19.11 -3.69
C GLU A 142 -20.23 -19.65 -2.58
N PHE A 143 -19.85 -18.78 -1.64
CA PHE A 143 -19.08 -19.18 -0.46
C PHE A 143 -19.96 -19.93 0.56
N TYR A 144 -19.41 -20.93 1.23
CA TYR A 144 -20.10 -21.61 2.33
C TYR A 144 -20.32 -20.66 3.52
N GLY A 145 -21.36 -20.93 4.33
CA GLY A 145 -21.84 -20.08 5.43
C GLY A 145 -20.76 -19.47 6.33
N LYS A 146 -19.79 -20.29 6.78
CA LYS A 146 -18.64 -19.83 7.60
C LYS A 146 -17.77 -18.76 6.92
N TYR A 147 -17.73 -18.75 5.59
CA TYR A 147 -17.01 -17.78 4.78
C TYR A 147 -17.92 -16.67 4.23
N MET A 148 -19.16 -16.53 4.72
CA MET A 148 -20.05 -15.46 4.29
C MET A 148 -19.51 -14.07 4.62
N LEU A 149 -18.72 -13.90 5.68
CA LEU A 149 -18.06 -12.62 5.96
C LEU A 149 -17.04 -12.26 4.86
N MET A 150 -16.30 -13.26 4.36
CA MET A 150 -15.43 -13.08 3.19
C MET A 150 -16.26 -12.68 1.98
N SER A 151 -17.46 -13.26 1.80
CA SER A 151 -18.40 -12.85 0.76
C SER A 151 -18.86 -11.41 0.91
N GLN A 152 -19.15 -10.90 2.11
CA GLN A 152 -19.50 -9.50 2.35
C GLN A 152 -18.36 -8.54 2.01
N VAL A 153 -17.11 -8.94 2.29
CA VAL A 153 -15.91 -8.16 1.93
C VAL A 153 -15.59 -8.24 0.43
N MET A 154 -15.99 -9.32 -0.25
CA MET A 154 -15.80 -9.52 -1.70
C MET A 154 -16.95 -9.01 -2.57
N ASN A 155 -18.19 -8.94 -2.05
CA ASN A 155 -19.41 -8.66 -2.81
C ASN A 155 -19.68 -7.15 -2.98
N TRP A 156 -18.63 -6.32 -3.05
CA TRP A 156 -18.74 -4.88 -2.77
C TRP A 156 -19.06 -3.95 -3.95
N ALA A 157 -19.56 -4.48 -5.08
CA ALA A 157 -20.19 -3.65 -6.12
C ALA A 157 -21.03 -4.45 -7.13
N GLY A 158 -21.84 -5.43 -6.72
CA GLY A 158 -22.79 -6.07 -7.65
C GLY A 158 -22.16 -6.84 -8.84
N TYR A 159 -20.84 -6.99 -8.87
CA TYR A 159 -20.09 -7.75 -9.87
C TYR A 159 -19.75 -9.12 -9.31
N GLY A 160 -20.78 -9.91 -9.04
CA GLY A 160 -20.61 -11.26 -8.54
C GLY A 160 -19.48 -11.98 -9.27
N LEU A 161 -18.66 -12.72 -8.52
CA LEU A 161 -17.60 -13.63 -8.97
C LEU A 161 -18.14 -14.67 -9.95
N SER A 162 -18.47 -14.21 -11.15
CA SER A 162 -18.98 -15.03 -12.23
C SER A 162 -17.83 -15.87 -12.76
N ARG A 163 -18.19 -17.01 -13.36
CA ARG A 163 -17.21 -17.91 -13.96
C ARG A 163 -16.33 -17.22 -15.00
N ASN A 164 -16.88 -16.27 -15.74
CA ASN A 164 -16.15 -15.47 -16.72
C ASN A 164 -15.10 -14.55 -16.07
N HIS A 165 -15.45 -13.90 -14.96
CA HIS A 165 -14.51 -13.06 -14.22
C HIS A 165 -13.36 -13.90 -13.65
N TYR A 166 -13.67 -15.07 -13.10
CA TYR A 166 -12.66 -16.00 -12.61
C TYR A 166 -11.78 -16.55 -13.75
N GLY A 167 -12.34 -16.86 -14.91
CA GLY A 167 -11.57 -17.26 -16.09
C GLY A 167 -10.57 -16.19 -16.53
N ASN A 168 -11.01 -14.92 -16.55
CA ASN A 168 -10.13 -13.79 -16.86
C ASN A 168 -9.01 -13.64 -15.82
N TYR A 169 -9.33 -13.76 -14.53
CA TYR A 169 -8.34 -13.80 -13.45
C TYR A 169 -7.33 -14.94 -13.64
N SER A 170 -7.81 -16.16 -13.84
CA SER A 170 -6.97 -17.35 -14.03
C SER A 170 -6.03 -17.20 -15.23
N SER A 171 -6.52 -16.60 -16.32
CA SER A 171 -5.71 -16.30 -17.51
C SER A 171 -4.66 -15.21 -17.26
N SER A 172 -5.00 -14.16 -16.51
CA SER A 172 -4.02 -13.14 -16.11
C SER A 172 -2.95 -13.72 -15.18
N HIS A 173 -3.38 -14.54 -14.21
CA HIS A 173 -2.53 -15.19 -13.24
C HIS A 173 -1.53 -16.15 -13.90
N SER A 174 -1.98 -16.99 -14.84
CA SER A 174 -1.08 -17.90 -15.59
C SER A 174 -0.04 -17.16 -16.43
N ARG A 175 -0.32 -15.91 -16.83
CA ARG A 175 0.61 -15.02 -17.55
C ARG A 175 1.48 -14.17 -16.61
N GLY A 176 1.36 -14.34 -15.29
CA GLY A 176 2.07 -13.54 -14.29
C GLY A 176 1.67 -12.06 -14.28
N GLN A 177 0.49 -11.71 -14.81
CA GLN A 177 0.04 -10.33 -14.95
C GLN A 177 -0.90 -9.92 -13.81
N PRO A 178 -0.74 -8.70 -13.25
CA PRO A 178 -1.67 -8.20 -12.26
C PRO A 178 -3.11 -8.13 -12.80
N TYR A 179 -4.07 -8.60 -12.00
CA TYR A 179 -5.48 -8.60 -12.39
C TYR A 179 -6.26 -7.49 -11.66
N TYR A 180 -6.88 -6.58 -12.41
CA TYR A 180 -7.62 -5.45 -11.85
C TYR A 180 -9.15 -5.61 -11.94
N GLY A 181 -9.64 -6.80 -12.30
CA GLY A 181 -11.04 -7.01 -12.69
C GLY A 181 -11.31 -6.65 -14.15
N PRO A 182 -12.42 -7.11 -14.75
CA PRO A 182 -12.70 -6.91 -16.18
C PRO A 182 -12.85 -5.43 -16.55
N LYS A 183 -13.37 -4.61 -15.64
CA LYS A 183 -13.55 -3.16 -15.81
C LYS A 183 -12.50 -2.34 -15.06
N ARG A 184 -11.38 -2.96 -14.64
CA ARG A 184 -10.33 -2.32 -13.83
C ARG A 184 -10.88 -1.69 -12.55
N GLU A 185 -11.83 -2.38 -11.91
CA GLU A 185 -12.55 -1.90 -10.74
C GLU A 185 -11.74 -2.00 -9.44
N TYR A 186 -10.65 -2.76 -9.44
CA TYR A 186 -9.71 -2.92 -8.33
C TYR A 186 -8.40 -2.13 -8.54
N GLY A 187 -7.56 -2.05 -7.50
CA GLY A 187 -6.35 -1.24 -7.48
C GLY A 187 -6.64 0.25 -7.27
N THR A 188 -5.60 1.07 -7.14
CA THR A 188 -5.70 2.47 -6.66
C THR A 188 -6.61 3.37 -7.51
N SER A 189 -6.77 3.07 -8.80
CA SER A 189 -7.65 3.82 -9.70
C SER A 189 -9.08 3.26 -9.79
N GLY A 190 -9.29 2.05 -9.27
CA GLY A 190 -10.53 1.30 -9.37
C GLY A 190 -11.70 1.88 -8.57
N THR A 191 -12.91 1.69 -9.08
CA THR A 191 -14.15 2.19 -8.45
C THR A 191 -14.46 1.48 -7.14
N VAL A 192 -14.14 0.19 -7.01
CA VAL A 192 -14.32 -0.59 -5.78
C VAL A 192 -13.34 -0.11 -4.71
N THR A 193 -12.06 0.04 -5.06
CA THR A 193 -11.03 0.53 -4.13
C THR A 193 -11.36 1.91 -3.57
N LYS A 194 -11.88 2.81 -4.41
CA LYS A 194 -12.33 4.16 -3.97
C LYS A 194 -13.41 4.12 -2.91
N LYS A 195 -14.35 3.18 -3.02
CA LYS A 195 -15.40 2.98 -2.01
C LYS A 195 -14.86 2.34 -0.73
N GLN A 196 -13.93 1.40 -0.85
CA GLN A 196 -13.37 0.67 0.29
C GLN A 196 -12.33 1.47 1.10
N LYS A 197 -11.64 2.41 0.47
CA LYS A 197 -10.51 3.16 1.08
C LYS A 197 -10.76 4.68 1.11
N PRO A 198 -11.91 5.16 1.63
CA PRO A 198 -12.27 6.57 1.54
C PRO A 198 -11.22 7.49 2.19
N ASP A 199 -10.59 7.06 3.29
CA ASP A 199 -9.64 7.88 4.01
C ASP A 199 -8.34 8.10 3.24
N PHE A 200 -7.84 7.09 2.49
CA PHE A 200 -6.72 7.26 1.57
C PHE A 200 -7.01 8.36 0.55
N PHE A 201 -8.19 8.32 -0.09
CA PHE A 201 -8.56 9.30 -1.10
C PHE A 201 -8.83 10.68 -0.51
N LYS A 202 -9.43 10.77 0.69
CA LYS A 202 -9.58 12.04 1.42
C LYS A 202 -8.23 12.68 1.68
N ARG A 203 -7.24 11.93 2.19
CA ARG A 203 -5.87 12.44 2.42
C ARG A 203 -5.21 12.89 1.11
N LYS A 204 -5.33 12.08 0.05
CA LYS A 204 -4.79 12.41 -1.28
C LYS A 204 -5.40 13.71 -1.84
N MET A 205 -6.71 13.89 -1.70
CA MET A 205 -7.41 15.10 -2.12
C MET A 205 -7.01 16.33 -1.28
N ALA A 206 -6.90 16.18 0.03
CA ALA A 206 -6.45 17.25 0.92
C ALA A 206 -5.03 17.72 0.56
N LYS A 207 -4.09 16.79 0.30
CA LYS A 207 -2.72 17.13 -0.15
C LYS A 207 -2.73 17.89 -1.48
N LYS A 208 -3.57 17.46 -2.43
CA LYS A 208 -3.72 18.15 -3.72
C LYS A 208 -4.27 19.56 -3.55
N SER A 209 -5.31 19.74 -2.74
CA SER A 209 -5.91 21.04 -2.44
C SER A 209 -4.89 21.99 -1.79
N GLN A 210 -4.16 21.52 -0.76
CA GLN A 210 -3.10 22.31 -0.13
C GLN A 210 -2.02 22.72 -1.12
N SER A 211 -1.60 21.83 -2.02
CA SER A 211 -0.61 22.14 -3.05
C SER A 211 -1.13 23.20 -4.03
N GLN A 212 -2.40 23.14 -4.42
CA GLN A 212 -3.03 24.15 -5.27
C GLN A 212 -3.10 25.52 -4.58
N THR A 213 -3.49 25.57 -3.31
CA THR A 213 -3.50 26.81 -2.52
C THR A 213 -2.09 27.43 -2.41
N ARG A 214 -1.07 26.61 -2.16
CA ARG A 214 0.34 27.09 -2.12
C ARG A 214 0.78 27.64 -3.47
N PHE A 215 0.42 26.97 -4.57
CA PHE A 215 0.72 27.43 -5.92
C PHE A 215 0.03 28.76 -6.23
N GLN A 216 -1.27 28.89 -5.95
CA GLN A 216 -2.03 30.13 -6.13
C GLN A 216 -1.42 31.28 -5.32
N LYS A 217 -1.03 31.04 -4.07
CA LYS A 217 -0.35 32.04 -3.22
C LYS A 217 0.97 32.50 -3.86
N LYS A 218 1.78 31.58 -4.40
CA LYS A 218 3.06 31.89 -5.06
C LYS A 218 2.86 32.68 -6.36
N VAL A 219 1.87 32.32 -7.17
CA VAL A 219 1.53 33.06 -8.40
C VAL A 219 1.01 34.45 -8.06
N GLY A 220 0.09 34.58 -7.10
CA GLY A 220 -0.43 35.87 -6.64
C GLY A 220 0.66 36.81 -6.13
N GLN A 221 1.63 36.29 -5.38
CA GLN A 221 2.79 37.08 -4.90
C GLN A 221 3.73 37.53 -6.03
N ARG A 222 3.85 36.77 -7.13
CA ARG A 222 4.65 37.14 -8.30
C ARG A 222 3.93 38.12 -9.22
N MET A 223 2.63 37.93 -9.44
CA MET A 223 1.80 38.84 -10.24
C MET A 223 1.49 40.16 -9.50
N GLY A 224 1.36 40.13 -8.16
CA GLY A 224 1.15 41.33 -7.34
C GLY A 224 2.34 42.29 -7.34
N ARG A 225 3.55 41.83 -7.69
CA ARG A 225 4.75 42.68 -7.88
C ARG A 225 4.85 43.34 -9.26
N SER A 226 3.99 42.97 -10.22
CA SER A 226 4.00 43.50 -11.60
C SER A 226 3.00 44.63 -11.84
N LYS A 227 2.39 45.21 -10.80
CA LYS A 227 1.64 46.46 -10.96
C LYS A 227 2.62 47.63 -10.91
N ASN A 228 3.31 47.84 -12.03
CA ASN A 228 4.01 49.09 -12.29
C ASN A 228 3.03 50.25 -12.07
N THR A 229 3.44 51.16 -11.21
CA THR A 229 2.83 52.44 -10.91
C THR A 229 2.84 53.32 -12.18
N PHE A 230 1.93 53.09 -13.12
CA PHE A 230 1.53 54.14 -14.05
C PHE A 230 0.59 55.08 -13.28
N ARG A 231 1.23 55.98 -12.52
CA ARG A 231 0.61 57.17 -11.95
C ARG A 231 0.16 58.01 -13.14
N SER A 232 -1.10 57.89 -13.53
CA SER A 232 -1.75 58.76 -14.51
C SER A 232 -1.63 60.20 -14.03
N ARG A 233 -0.64 60.94 -14.55
CA ARG A 233 -0.63 62.40 -14.44
C ARG A 233 -1.81 62.91 -15.26
N GLY A 234 -2.76 63.55 -14.59
CA GLY A 234 -3.91 64.16 -15.24
C GLY A 234 -3.48 65.20 -16.26
N PHE A 235 -3.96 65.05 -17.49
CA PHE A 235 -4.06 66.15 -18.42
C PHE A 235 -5.45 66.75 -18.26
N SER A 236 -5.52 67.87 -17.54
CA SER A 236 -6.67 68.76 -17.53
C SER A 236 -6.67 69.56 -18.82
N PHE A 237 -7.57 69.24 -19.74
CA PHE A 237 -7.95 70.13 -20.83
C PHE A 237 -9.20 70.89 -20.39
N GLY A 238 -9.06 72.18 -20.11
CA GLY A 238 -10.16 73.08 -19.76
C GLY A 238 -9.97 74.41 -20.49
N LYS A 239 -10.89 74.65 -21.43
CA LYS A 239 -11.23 75.84 -22.22
C LYS A 239 -10.32 77.06 -22.17
#